data_AF-A0A920R2B0-F1
#
_entry.id   AF-A0A920R2B0-F1
#
_cell.length_a   1.000
_cell.length_b   1.000
_cell.length_c   1.000
_cell.angle_alpha   90.00
_cell.angle_beta   90.00
_cell.angle_gamma   90.00
#
_symmetry.space_group_name_H-M   'P 1'
#
loop_
_entity.id
_entity.type
_entity.pdbx_description
1 polymer ?
#
loop_
_entity_poly.entity_id
_entity_poly.type
_entity_poly.pdbx_seq_one_letter_code
_entity_poly.pdbx_strand_id
1 'polypeptide(L)' 'MAGCWMEMSVSNLSDIAAMGGVPDHALVTLGVPVGTSPDSYEELYVGMNHAFDKFGGKIVGGDVVSSPVCL' A
#
# COMPACT_ATOMS: atom_id res chain seq x y z
N MET A 1 3.37 14.74 0.70
CA MET A 1 4.12 13.47 0.67
C MET A 1 3.24 12.24 0.41
N ALA A 2 1.92 12.29 0.63
CA ALA A 2 0.99 11.17 0.33
C ALA A 2 0.99 10.64 -1.13
N GLY A 3 1.43 11.45 -2.11
CA GLY A 3 1.47 11.03 -3.52
C GLY A 3 2.45 9.88 -3.81
N CYS A 4 3.57 9.81 -3.08
CA CYS A 4 4.58 8.77 -3.30
C CYS A 4 4.07 7.38 -2.91
N TRP A 5 3.35 7.27 -1.79
CA TRP A 5 2.78 6.00 -1.32
C TRP A 5 1.63 5.52 -2.21
N MET A 6 0.89 6.46 -2.81
CA MET A 6 -0.15 6.16 -3.80
C MET A 6 0.43 5.48 -5.04
N GLU A 7 1.59 5.93 -5.53
CA GLU A 7 2.20 5.37 -6.75
C GLU A 7 2.50 3.87 -6.64
N MET A 8 2.96 3.40 -5.48
CA MET A 8 3.24 1.97 -5.26
C MET A 8 1.98 1.11 -5.45
N SER A 9 0.86 1.52 -4.82
CA SER A 9 -0.41 0.81 -4.95
C SER A 9 -0.97 0.89 -6.37
N VAL A 10 -0.86 2.05 -7.02
CA VAL A 10 -1.32 2.25 -8.40
C VAL A 10 -0.53 1.38 -9.37
N SER A 11 0.76 1.16 -9.16
CA SER A 11 1.57 0.27 -9.99
C SER A 11 1.02 -1.16 -9.97
N ASN A 12 0.76 -1.72 -8.77
CA ASN A 12 0.21 -3.07 -8.66
C ASN A 12 -1.19 -3.19 -9.27
N LEU A 13 -2.05 -2.17 -9.09
CA LEU A 13 -3.38 -2.13 -9.68
C LEU A 13 -3.31 -2.05 -11.22
N SER A 14 -2.35 -1.29 -11.74
CA SER A 14 -2.11 -1.15 -13.19
C SER A 14 -1.66 -2.48 -13.80
N ASP A 15 -0.80 -3.25 -13.12
CA ASP A 15 -0.35 -4.55 -13.62
C ASP A 15 -1.53 -5.53 -13.73
N ILE A 16 -2.44 -5.54 -12.75
CA ILE A 16 -3.66 -6.36 -12.79
C ILE A 16 -4.57 -5.92 -13.93
N ALA A 17 -4.76 -4.61 -14.10
CA ALA A 17 -5.58 -4.04 -15.18
C ALA A 17 -4.99 -4.33 -16.57
N ALA A 18 -3.66 -4.28 -16.73
CA ALA A 18 -2.98 -4.57 -17.97
C ALA A 18 -3.16 -6.03 -18.42
N MET A 19 -3.37 -6.95 -17.46
CA MET A 19 -3.71 -8.34 -17.74
C MET A 19 -5.21 -8.56 -18.01
N GLY A 20 -6.01 -7.49 -18.08
CA GLY A 20 -7.47 -7.54 -18.27
C GLY A 20 -8.24 -7.92 -16.99
N GLY A 21 -7.59 -7.91 -15.84
CA GLY A 21 -8.19 -8.18 -14.55
C GLY A 21 -8.83 -6.94 -13.92
N VAL A 22 -9.78 -7.16 -13.01
CA VAL A 22 -10.33 -6.10 -12.15
C VAL A 22 -9.84 -6.39 -10.72
N PRO A 23 -8.97 -5.54 -10.14
CA PRO A 23 -8.50 -5.73 -8.79
C PRO A 23 -9.63 -5.55 -7.78
N ASP A 24 -9.80 -6.54 -6.89
CA ASP A 24 -10.90 -6.60 -5.93
C ASP A 24 -10.39 -6.53 -4.47
N HIS A 25 -9.30 -7.24 -4.17
CA HIS A 25 -8.73 -7.29 -2.84
C HIS A 25 -7.20 -7.25 -2.87
N ALA A 26 -6.61 -6.60 -1.87
CA ALA A 26 -5.17 -6.55 -1.66
C ALA A 26 -4.78 -6.84 -0.21
N LEU A 27 -3.58 -7.38 -0.04
CA LEU A 27 -2.91 -7.58 1.24
C LEU A 27 -1.64 -6.74 1.25
N VAL A 28 -1.37 -6.07 2.38
CA VAL A 28 -0.21 -5.18 2.52
C VAL A 28 0.72 -5.71 3.60
N THR A 29 1.93 -6.09 3.23
CA THR A 29 2.98 -6.46 4.19
C THR A 29 3.97 -5.31 4.33
N LEU A 30 4.22 -4.86 5.56
CA LEU A 30 5.14 -3.76 5.85
C LEU A 30 6.34 -4.26 6.66
N GLY A 31 7.53 -4.02 6.12
CA GLY A 31 8.79 -4.16 6.86
C GLY A 31 9.11 -2.84 7.56
N VAL A 32 9.21 -2.84 8.88
CA VAL A 32 9.30 -1.61 9.67
C VAL A 32 10.56 -1.59 10.56
N PRO A 33 11.42 -0.56 10.41
CA PRO A 33 12.54 -0.30 11.31
C PRO A 33 12.10 0.10 12.72
N VAL A 34 12.90 -0.37 13.67
CA VAL A 34 12.74 0.02 15.08
C VAL A 34 13.07 1.51 15.19
N GLY A 35 12.06 2.32 15.54
CA GLY A 35 12.18 3.78 15.68
C GLY A 35 11.47 4.60 14.60
N THR A 36 10.82 3.97 13.62
CA THR A 36 10.00 4.69 12.64
C THR A 36 8.74 5.27 13.31
N SER A 37 8.44 6.54 13.00
CA SER A 37 7.34 7.31 13.60
C SER A 37 5.97 6.71 13.28
N PRO A 38 5.03 6.66 14.25
CA PRO A 38 3.63 6.28 14.02
C PRO A 38 2.97 7.03 12.85
N ASP A 39 3.24 8.33 12.76
CA ASP A 39 2.63 9.22 11.75
C ASP A 39 3.01 8.79 10.33
N SER A 40 4.21 8.25 10.14
CA SER A 40 4.69 7.79 8.84
C SER A 40 3.92 6.57 8.34
N TYR A 41 3.44 5.68 9.22
CA TYR A 41 2.59 4.56 8.80
C TYR A 41 1.18 5.03 8.46
N GLU A 42 0.65 5.99 9.22
CA GLU A 42 -0.67 6.53 8.97
C GLU A 42 -0.73 7.22 7.60
N GLU A 43 0.26 8.05 7.27
CA GLU A 43 0.37 8.66 5.93
C GLU A 43 0.48 7.63 4.81
N LEU A 44 1.19 6.53 5.06
CA LEU A 44 1.39 5.45 4.11
C LEU A 44 0.08 4.70 3.85
N TYR A 45 -0.65 4.31 4.90
CA TYR A 45 -1.97 3.67 4.75
C TYR A 45 -3.00 4.60 4.12
N VAL A 46 -3.00 5.89 4.46
CA VAL A 46 -3.89 6.90 3.83
C VAL A 46 -3.59 7.00 2.33
N GLY A 47 -2.31 7.04 1.95
CA GLY A 47 -1.90 7.07 0.53
C GLY A 47 -2.32 5.82 -0.24
N MET A 48 -2.16 4.64 0.37
CA MET A 48 -2.60 3.37 -0.24
C MET A 48 -4.11 3.30 -0.37
N ASN A 49 -4.87 3.59 0.70
CA ASN A 49 -6.34 3.58 0.66
C ASN A 49 -6.89 4.53 -0.41
N HIS A 50 -6.30 5.73 -0.55
CA HIS A 50 -6.68 6.64 -1.64
C HIS A 50 -6.49 6.06 -3.04
N ALA A 51 -5.49 5.20 -3.26
CA ALA A 51 -5.32 4.51 -4.54
C ALA A 51 -6.45 3.49 -4.77
N PHE A 52 -6.74 2.65 -3.78
CA PHE A 52 -7.80 1.64 -3.85
C PHE A 52 -9.20 2.27 -3.99
N ASP A 53 -9.48 3.36 -3.27
CA ASP A 53 -10.74 4.12 -3.40
C ASP A 53 -10.92 4.68 -4.82
N LYS A 54 -9.82 5.06 -5.48
CA LYS A 54 -9.86 5.68 -6.81
C LYS A 54 -9.92 4.67 -7.95
N PHE A 55 -9.16 3.58 -7.86
CA PHE A 55 -8.95 2.63 -8.97
C PHE A 55 -9.67 1.29 -8.78
N GLY A 56 -10.26 1.07 -7.61
CA GLY A 56 -11.00 -0.15 -7.29
C GLY A 56 -10.19 -1.14 -6.46
N GLY A 57 -10.94 -1.96 -5.73
CA GLY A 57 -10.43 -2.94 -4.78
C GLY A 57 -10.38 -2.42 -3.34
N LYS A 58 -10.07 -3.31 -2.39
CA LYS A 58 -9.95 -2.98 -0.97
C LYS A 58 -8.73 -3.65 -0.33
N ILE A 59 -8.07 -2.95 0.57
CA ILE A 59 -7.10 -3.57 1.47
C ILE A 59 -7.90 -4.35 2.54
N VAL A 60 -7.71 -5.67 2.59
CA VAL A 60 -8.45 -6.55 3.52
C VAL A 60 -7.60 -7.09 4.66
N GLY A 61 -6.31 -6.80 4.65
CA GLY A 61 -5.40 -7.25 5.68
C GLY A 61 -3.95 -7.03 5.30
N GLY A 62 -3.08 -7.57 6.14
CA GLY A 62 -1.65 -7.34 6.03
C GLY A 62 -0.86 -7.96 7.16
N ASP A 63 0.46 -7.87 7.06
CA ASP A 63 1.38 -8.28 8.12
C ASP A 63 2.40 -7.17 8.37
N VAL A 64 2.87 -7.04 9.61
CA VAL A 64 3.88 -6.06 9.99
C VAL A 64 5.04 -6.78 10.63
N VAL A 65 6.21 -6.67 10.01
CA VAL A 65 7.42 -7.34 10.47
C VAL A 65 8.48 -6.31 10.83
N SER A 66 9.19 -6.54 11.94
CA SER A 66 10.37 -5.75 12.28
C SER A 66 11.46 -6.03 11.25
N SER A 67 11.91 -4.99 10.55
CA SER A 67 12.97 -5.08 9.54
C SER A 67 13.95 -3.94 9.74
N PRO A 68 15.28 -4.15 9.63
CA PRO A 68 16.25 -3.06 9.74
C PRO A 68 16.09 -1.97 8.66
N VAL A 69 15.33 -2.25 7.60
CA VAL A 69 15.02 -1.32 6.50
C VAL A 69 13.52 -1.34 6.18
N CYS A 70 12.96 -0.19 5.79
CA CYS A 70 11.61 -0.14 5.24
C CYS A 70 11.59 -0.79 3.85
N LEU A 71 10.67 -1.73 3.64
CA LEU A 71 10.34 -2.33 2.33
C LEU A 71 8.83 -2.26 2.12
#